data_AF-A0A7Z9YWW5-F1
#
_entry.id   AF-A0A7Z9YWW5-F1
#
_cell.length_a   1.000
_cell.length_b   1.000
_cell.length_c   1.000
_cell.angle_alpha   90.00
_cell.angle_beta   90.00
_cell.angle_gamma   90.00
#
_symmetry.space_group_name_H-M   'P 1'
#
loop_
_entity.id
_entity.type
_entity.pdbx_description
1 polymer ?
#
loop_
_entity_poly.entity_id
_entity_poly.type
_entity_poly.pdbx_seq_one_letter_code
_entity_poly.pdbx_strand_id
1 'polypeptide(L)' 'MSDSAHNPNGDLTTAGDLTFDYTPFHRMYQAKQDNNILFTSGFDGNGQRVYKTINGKTTLYLRDFSG' A
#
# COMPACT_ATOMS: atom_id res chain seq x y z
N MET A 1 3.16 5.82 23.69
CA MET A 1 3.60 6.35 22.38
C MET A 1 3.37 5.23 21.38
N SER A 2 2.76 5.48 20.22
CA SER A 2 2.72 4.45 19.17
C SER A 2 4.09 4.41 18.52
N ASP A 3 4.81 3.29 18.67
CA ASP A 3 6.08 3.09 17.98
C ASP A 3 5.84 3.11 16.46
N SER A 4 6.60 3.94 15.77
CA SER A 4 6.64 3.99 14.31
C SER A 4 8.07 3.84 13.84
N ALA A 5 8.32 2.94 12.89
CA ALA A 5 9.63 2.76 12.28
C ALA A 5 9.59 3.13 10.79
N HIS A 6 10.73 3.56 10.28
CA HIS A 6 10.92 3.85 8.86
C HIS A 6 12.13 3.06 8.32
N ASN A 7 12.09 2.67 7.05
CA ASN A 7 13.27 2.13 6.36
C ASN A 7 14.26 3.27 5.98
N PRO A 8 15.47 2.95 5.47
CA PRO A 8 16.45 3.97 5.06
C PRO A 8 15.98 4.92 3.95
N ASN A 9 14.95 4.55 3.19
CA ASN A 9 14.36 5.39 2.15
C ASN A 9 13.27 6.33 2.70
N GLY A 10 13.00 6.28 4.00
CA GLY A 10 11.97 7.08 4.66
C GLY A 10 10.56 6.53 4.51
N ASP A 11 10.37 5.29 4.04
CA ASP A 11 9.05 4.65 4.04
C ASP A 11 8.70 4.18 5.44
N LEU A 12 7.48 4.49 5.90
CA LEU A 12 6.94 4.00 7.17
C LEU A 12 6.75 2.46 7.11
N THR A 13 7.53 1.69 7.86
CA THR A 13 7.43 0.22 7.86
C THR A 13 6.55 -0.34 8.96
N THR A 14 6.39 0.39 10.07
CA THR A 14 5.49 0.02 11.17
C THR A 14 4.80 1.23 11.80
N ALA A 15 3.59 1.03 12.33
CA ALA A 15 2.89 1.99 13.17
C ALA A 15 1.93 1.27 14.13
N GLY A 16 2.34 1.12 15.39
CA GLY A 16 1.65 0.20 16.31
C GLY A 16 1.72 -1.24 15.79
N ASP A 17 0.59 -1.94 15.76
CA ASP A 17 0.50 -3.34 15.31
C ASP A 17 0.45 -3.49 13.77
N LEU A 18 0.56 -2.36 13.06
CA LEU A 18 0.54 -2.32 11.60
C LEU A 18 1.94 -2.48 11.03
N THR A 19 2.05 -3.28 9.98
CA THR A 19 3.25 -3.38 9.13
C THR A 19 2.90 -3.02 7.70
N PHE A 20 3.84 -2.40 6.99
CA PHE A 20 3.62 -1.88 5.63
C PHE A 20 4.72 -2.34 4.67
N ASP A 21 4.32 -2.82 3.50
CA ASP A 21 5.23 -3.24 2.44
C ASP A 21 5.11 -2.33 1.21
N TYR A 22 6.26 -2.08 0.59
CA TYR A 22 6.42 -1.11 -0.48
C TYR A 22 7.03 -1.76 -1.73
N THR A 23 6.62 -1.28 -2.90
CA THR A 23 7.30 -1.58 -4.16
C THR A 23 8.69 -0.93 -4.16
N PRO A 24 9.61 -1.32 -5.06
CA PRO A 24 10.89 -0.63 -5.24
C PRO A 24 10.79 0.87 -5.53
N PHE A 25 9.63 1.36 -5.97
CA PHE A 25 9.35 2.77 -6.24
C PHE A 25 8.69 3.52 -5.06
N HIS A 26 8.82 3.02 -3.83
CA HIS A 26 8.27 3.66 -2.60
C HIS A 26 6.75 3.83 -2.62
N ARG A 27 6.03 2.85 -3.20
CA ARG A 27 4.56 2.79 -3.23
C ARG A 27 4.09 1.67 -2.33
N MET A 28 3.31 1.99 -1.31
CA MET A 28 2.75 0.99 -0.40
C MET A 28 1.77 0.08 -1.15
N TYR A 29 2.11 -1.20 -1.27
CA TYR A 29 1.27 -2.19 -1.96
C TYR A 29 0.54 -3.13 -1.00
N GLN A 30 0.93 -3.15 0.28
CA GLN A 30 0.31 -4.02 1.27
C GLN A 30 0.43 -3.42 2.67
N ALA A 31 -0.60 -3.61 3.47
CA ALA A 31 -0.57 -3.37 4.92
C ALA A 31 -1.10 -4.61 5.64
N LYS A 32 -0.52 -4.93 6.79
CA LYS A 32 -0.91 -6.08 7.62
C LYS A 32 -1.07 -5.67 9.08
N GLN A 33 -1.90 -6.42 9.80
CA GLN A 33 -2.00 -6.42 11.26
C GLN A 33 -1.91 -7.87 11.74
N ASP A 34 -0.96 -8.19 12.62
CA ASP A 34 -0.77 -9.55 13.14
C ASP A 34 -0.69 -10.62 12.02
N ASN A 35 0.08 -10.32 10.96
CA ASN A 35 0.19 -11.10 9.72
C ASN A 35 -1.08 -11.22 8.87
N ASN A 36 -2.22 -10.66 9.29
CA ASN A 36 -3.42 -10.58 8.46
C ASN A 36 -3.30 -9.40 7.48
N ILE A 37 -3.42 -9.69 6.19
CA ILE A 37 -3.42 -8.66 5.15
C ILE A 37 -4.70 -7.82 5.25
N LEU A 38 -4.55 -6.54 5.58
CA LEU A 38 -5.66 -5.59 5.62
C LEU A 38 -6.04 -5.12 4.21
N PHE A 39 -5.02 -4.91 3.37
CA PHE A 39 -5.24 -4.62 1.96
C PHE A 39 -4.04 -4.99 1.10
N THR A 40 -4.29 -5.16 -0.19
CA THR A 40 -3.29 -5.10 -1.25
C THR A 40 -3.64 -4.03 -2.28
N SER A 41 -2.65 -3.51 -3.00
CA SER A 41 -2.83 -2.52 -4.05
C SER A 41 -1.84 -2.74 -5.18
N GLY A 42 -2.23 -2.38 -6.40
CA GLY A 42 -1.35 -2.40 -7.56
C GLY A 42 -1.28 -1.05 -8.23
N PHE A 43 -0.20 -0.85 -8.97
CA PHE A 43 0.13 0.41 -9.63
C PHE A 43 0.47 0.17 -11.10
N ASP A 44 0.14 1.12 -11.97
CA ASP A 44 0.58 1.10 -13.36
C ASP A 44 2.05 1.54 -13.52
N GLY A 45 2.54 1.55 -14.77
CA GLY A 45 3.90 2.00 -15.09
C GLY A 45 4.18 3.47 -14.74
N ASN A 46 3.14 4.31 -14.65
CA ASN A 46 3.24 5.71 -14.25
C ASN A 46 3.18 5.90 -12.73
N GLY A 47 2.97 4.81 -11.97
CA GLY A 47 2.84 4.84 -10.52
C GLY A 47 1.48 5.22 -9.98
N GLN A 48 0.48 5.24 -10.82
CA GLN A 48 -0.89 5.47 -10.40
C GLN A 48 -1.47 4.16 -9.88
N ARG A 49 -2.20 4.23 -8.75
CA ARG A 49 -2.90 3.06 -8.22
C ARG A 49 -4.01 2.66 -9.17
N VAL A 50 -4.03 1.39 -9.60
CA VAL A 50 -5.04 0.84 -10.53
C VAL A 50 -6.02 -0.11 -9.85
N TYR A 51 -5.64 -0.71 -8.72
CA TYR A 51 -6.56 -1.47 -7.89
C TYR A 51 -6.21 -1.40 -6.41
N LYS A 52 -7.20 -1.67 -5.56
CA LYS A 52 -7.04 -1.97 -4.14
C LYS A 52 -8.01 -3.07 -3.73
N THR A 53 -7.51 -4.10 -3.04
CA THR A 53 -8.31 -5.21 -2.52
C THR A 53 -8.34 -5.16 -1.00
N ILE A 54 -9.54 -5.19 -0.41
CA ILE A 54 -9.78 -5.22 1.04
C ILE A 54 -10.79 -6.33 1.30
N ASN A 55 -10.48 -7.30 2.17
CA ASN A 55 -11.38 -8.41 2.53
C ASN A 55 -12.00 -9.11 1.30
N GLY A 56 -11.17 -9.38 0.28
CA GLY A 56 -11.59 -10.03 -0.96
C GLY A 56 -12.39 -9.16 -1.94
N LYS A 57 -12.71 -7.91 -1.61
CA LYS A 57 -13.37 -6.95 -2.50
C LYS A 57 -12.34 -6.07 -3.18
N THR A 58 -12.39 -5.99 -4.50
CA THR A 58 -11.47 -5.17 -5.29
C THR A 58 -12.17 -3.93 -5.83
N THR A 59 -11.61 -2.76 -5.53
CA THR A 59 -11.93 -1.51 -6.21
C THR A 59 -10.91 -1.29 -7.33
N LEU A 60 -11.41 -1.08 -8.55
CA LEU A 60 -10.61 -0.68 -9.70
C LEU A 60 -10.63 0.84 -9.84
N TYR A 61 -9.48 1.42 -10.13
CA TYR A 61 -9.32 2.84 -10.39
C TYR A 61 -9.00 3.00 -11.87
N LEU A 62 -10.02 3.36 -12.64
CA LEU A 62 -9.86 3.68 -14.06
C LEU A 62 -9.60 5.17 -14.19
N ARG A 63 -8.60 5.55 -14.99
CA ARG A 63 -8.43 6.92 -15.40
C ARG A 63 -8.77 7.06 -16.86
N ASP A 64 -9.57 8.08 -17.14
CA ASP A 64 -9.72 8.59 -18.47
C ASP A 64 -8.54 9.53 -18.77
N PHE A 65 -7.78 9.22 -19.81
CA PHE A 65 -6.70 10.07 -20.30
C PHE A 65 -7.22 11.16 -21.24
N SER A 66 -8.51 11.12 -21.63
CA SER A 66 -9.10 12.01 -22.62
C SER A 66 -9.82 13.23 -22.07
N GLY A 67 -10.19 13.26 -20.78
CA GLY A 67 -10.78 14.42 -20.11
C GLY A 67 -12.26 14.63 -20.40
#